data_AF-A0A941X4A2-F1
#
_entry.id   AF-A0A941X4A2-F1
#
_cell.length_a   1.000
_cell.length_b   1.000
_cell.length_c   1.000
_cell.angle_alpha   90.00
_cell.angle_beta   90.00
_cell.angle_gamma   90.00
#
_symmetry.space_group_name_H-M   'P 1'
#
loop_
_entity.id
_entity.type
_entity.pdbx_description
1 polymer ?
#
loop_
_entity_poly.entity_id
_entity_poly.type
_entity_poly.pdbx_seq_one_letter_code
_entity_poly.pdbx_strand_id
1 'polypeptide(L)'
;MFDTQNNAFRKLFEEGKKYINLQIDYAKLTATEKISVILGMSVLFAVILVLSVGAGIYLSFALVYLLEPLVGIVGSYAIVGAVFLLLIAIVILFKKKLILVPITRFISKVLLDNEKTPL
;
A
#
# COMPACT_ATOMS: atom_id res chain seq x y z
N MET A 1 34.16 9.48 48.62
CA MET A 1 32.91 8.70 48.54
C MET A 1 31.96 9.20 47.44
N PHE A 2 32.00 10.48 47.05
CA PHE A 2 31.17 11.04 45.96
C PHE A 2 31.63 10.68 44.54
N ASP A 3 32.94 10.48 44.30
CA ASP A 3 33.46 10.09 42.97
C ASP A 3 32.96 8.73 42.46
N THR A 4 32.75 7.76 43.36
CA THR A 4 32.29 6.41 42.98
C THR A 4 30.89 6.41 42.39
N GLN A 5 29.99 7.28 42.88
CA GLN A 5 28.63 7.41 42.33
C GLN A 5 28.63 8.05 40.94
N ASN A 6 29.44 9.08 40.71
CA ASN A 6 29.56 9.73 39.41
C ASN A 6 30.06 8.75 38.33
N ASN A 7 30.99 7.87 38.69
CA ASN A 7 31.54 6.89 37.77
C ASN A 7 30.52 5.80 37.40
N ALA A 8 29.67 5.39 38.35
CA ALA A 8 28.58 4.44 38.11
C ALA A 8 27.49 5.04 37.21
N PHE A 9 27.07 6.28 37.47
CA PHE A 9 26.10 7.00 36.62
C PHE A 9 26.63 7.21 35.19
N ARG A 10 27.92 7.56 35.04
CA ARG A 10 28.53 7.73 33.72
C ARG A 10 28.60 6.41 32.94
N LYS A 11 28.91 5.29 33.59
CA LYS A 11 28.91 3.97 32.95
C LYS A 11 27.52 3.54 32.47
N LEU A 12 26.51 3.71 33.32
CA LEU A 12 25.12 3.41 32.96
C LEU A 12 24.63 4.30 31.80
N PHE A 13 25.05 5.56 31.78
CA PHE A 13 24.73 6.48 30.68
C PHE A 13 25.46 6.11 29.38
N GLU A 14 26.73 5.68 29.45
CA GLU A 14 27.47 5.19 28.29
C GLU A 14 26.89 3.89 27.72
N GLU A 15 26.52 2.93 28.58
CA GLU A 15 25.87 1.69 28.17
C GLU A 15 24.48 1.93 27.59
N GLY A 16 23.69 2.83 28.21
CA GLY A 16 22.40 3.27 27.67
C GLY A 16 22.54 3.95 26.31
N LYS A 17 23.54 4.82 26.14
CA LYS A 17 23.85 5.48 24.85
C LYS A 17 24.26 4.46 23.78
N LYS A 18 24.97 3.40 24.16
CA LYS A 18 25.36 2.31 23.27
C LYS A 18 24.15 1.49 22.81
N TYR A 19 23.21 1.22 23.71
CA TYR A 19 21.93 0.57 23.39
C TYR A 19 21.04 1.43 22.48
N ILE A 20 20.96 2.74 22.73
CA ILE A 20 20.21 3.67 21.88
C ILE A 20 20.81 3.74 20.47
N ASN A 21 22.14 3.83 20.35
CA ASN A 21 22.79 3.84 19.04
C ASN A 21 22.53 2.54 18.26
N LEU A 22 22.56 1.40 18.95
CA LEU A 22 22.29 0.11 18.32
C LEU A 22 20.82 0.02 17.85
N GLN A 23 19.86 0.47 18.66
CA GLN A 23 18.47 0.56 18.25
C GLN A 23 18.24 1.58 17.12
N ILE A 24 18.97 2.68 17.07
CA ILE A 24 18.90 3.66 15.97
C ILE A 24 19.38 3.02 14.66
N ASP A 25 20.46 2.24 14.68
CA ASP A 25 20.94 1.56 13.48
C ASP A 25 19.99 0.46 13.03
N TYR A 26 19.43 -0.33 13.96
CA TYR A 26 18.37 -1.29 13.63
C TYR A 26 17.10 -0.60 13.11
N ALA A 27 16.67 0.50 13.74
CA ALA A 27 15.51 1.27 13.31
C ALA A 27 15.73 1.91 11.94
N LYS A 28 16.93 2.43 11.64
CA LYS A 28 17.29 2.92 10.32
C LYS A 28 17.26 1.79 9.29
N LEU A 29 17.85 0.64 9.59
CA LEU A 29 17.89 -0.49 8.67
C LEU A 29 16.48 -1.01 8.37
N THR A 30 15.66 -1.20 9.40
CA THR A 30 14.25 -1.60 9.26
C THR A 30 13.40 -0.51 8.59
N ALA A 31 13.64 0.77 8.87
CA ALA A 31 12.95 1.87 8.20
C ALA A 31 13.31 1.92 6.71
N THR A 32 14.60 1.81 6.37
CA THR A 32 15.07 1.75 4.99
C THR A 32 14.46 0.56 4.25
N GLU A 33 14.42 -0.61 4.86
CA GLU A 33 13.77 -1.80 4.27
C GLU A 33 12.28 -1.56 4.02
N LYS A 34 11.53 -1.08 5.02
CA LYS A 34 10.09 -0.79 4.85
C LYS A 34 9.81 0.31 3.83
N ILE A 35 10.62 1.37 3.81
CA ILE A 35 10.52 2.46 2.84
C ILE A 35 10.83 1.94 1.43
N SER A 36 11.85 1.10 1.28
CA SER A 36 12.21 0.48 -0.01
C SER A 36 11.09 -0.42 -0.55
N VAL A 37 10.45 -1.22 0.32
CA VAL A 37 9.28 -2.03 -0.04
C VAL A 37 8.10 -1.17 -0.48
N ILE A 38 7.77 -0.10 0.26
CA ILE A 38 6.68 0.82 -0.09
C ILE A 38 6.98 1.54 -1.41
N LEU A 39 8.21 2.01 -1.61
CA LEU A 39 8.65 2.65 -2.85
C LEU A 39 8.58 1.68 -4.03
N GLY A 40 9.06 0.44 -3.86
CA GLY A 40 8.97 -0.61 -4.88
C GLY A 40 7.53 -0.93 -5.25
N MET A 41 6.65 -1.09 -4.26
CA MET A 41 5.21 -1.29 -4.48
C MET A 41 4.57 -0.09 -5.20
N SER A 42 4.97 1.13 -4.85
CA SER A 42 4.48 2.36 -5.51
C SER A 42 4.87 2.42 -6.99
N VAL A 43 6.12 2.08 -7.32
CA VAL A 43 6.59 2.01 -8.71
C VAL A 43 5.85 0.93 -9.49
N LEU A 44 5.71 -0.27 -8.92
CA LEU A 44 4.94 -1.36 -9.54
C LEU A 44 3.47 -0.95 -9.77
N PHE A 45 2.85 -0.28 -8.79
CA PHE A 45 1.49 0.22 -8.91
C PHE A 45 1.37 1.26 -10.03
N ALA A 46 2.32 2.19 -10.15
CA ALA A 46 2.34 3.16 -11.23
C ALA A 46 2.48 2.49 -12.61
N VAL A 47 3.36 1.49 -12.74
CA VAL A 47 3.54 0.73 -14.00
C VAL A 47 2.26 -0.02 -14.36
N ILE A 48 1.64 -0.70 -13.39
CA ILE A 48 0.37 -1.42 -13.60
C ILE A 48 -0.74 -0.45 -13.99
N LEU A 49 -0.81 0.74 -13.38
CA LEU A 49 -1.80 1.76 -13.73
C LEU A 49 -1.65 2.19 -15.19
N VAL A 50 -0.43 2.53 -15.63
CA VAL A 50 -0.18 2.93 -17.02
C VAL A 50 -0.55 1.81 -17.99
N LEU A 51 -0.14 0.57 -17.70
CA LEU A 51 -0.48 -0.59 -18.52
C LEU A 51 -1.98 -0.86 -18.53
N SER A 52 -2.67 -0.72 -17.40
CA SER A 52 -4.10 -0.95 -17.28
C SER A 52 -4.93 0.07 -18.06
N VAL A 53 -4.49 1.33 -18.13
CA VAL A 53 -5.16 2.36 -18.94
C VAL A 53 -5.01 2.01 -20.42
N GLY A 54 -3.80 1.68 -20.87
CA GLY A 54 -3.57 1.26 -22.26
C GLY A 54 -4.40 0.02 -22.63
N ALA A 55 -4.30 -1.04 -21.83
CA ALA A 55 -5.05 -2.28 -22.05
C ALA A 55 -6.57 -2.06 -22.02
N GLY A 56 -7.08 -1.22 -21.10
CA GLY A 56 -8.51 -0.91 -20.99
C GLY A 56 -9.06 -0.20 -22.24
N ILE A 57 -8.26 0.70 -22.83
CA ILE A 57 -8.62 1.38 -24.08
C ILE A 57 -8.68 0.37 -25.23
N TYR A 58 -7.65 -0.45 -25.42
CA TYR A 58 -7.65 -1.47 -26.49
C TYR A 58 -8.78 -2.49 -26.34
N LEU A 59 -9.08 -2.92 -25.11
CA LEU A 59 -10.19 -3.83 -24.82
C LEU A 59 -11.54 -3.18 -25.17
N SER A 60 -11.71 -1.89 -24.85
CA SER A 60 -12.92 -1.14 -25.20
C SER A 60 -13.09 -1.04 -26.72
N PHE A 61 -12.03 -0.74 -27.48
CA PHE A 61 -12.08 -0.73 -28.94
C PHE A 61 -12.41 -2.11 -29.52
N ALA A 62 -11.81 -3.18 -28.99
CA ALA A 62 -12.10 -4.54 -29.44
C ALA A 62 -13.58 -4.91 -29.26
N LEU A 63 -14.19 -4.52 -28.13
CA LEU A 63 -15.62 -4.71 -27.90
C LEU A 63 -16.47 -3.90 -28.89
N VAL A 64 -16.12 -2.63 -29.13
CA VAL A 64 -16.86 -1.80 -30.09
C VAL A 64 -16.82 -2.41 -31.50
N TYR A 65 -15.65 -2.85 -31.97
CA TYR A 65 -15.52 -3.50 -33.28
C TYR A 65 -16.27 -4.83 -33.37
N LEU A 66 -16.38 -5.58 -32.26
CA LEU A 66 -17.15 -6.81 -32.23
C LEU A 66 -18.67 -6.56 -32.35
N LEU A 67 -19.16 -5.47 -31.77
CA LEU A 67 -20.58 -5.09 -31.81
C LEU A 67 -20.95 -4.24 -33.05
N GLU A 68 -19.96 -3.63 -33.72
CA GLU A 68 -20.16 -2.78 -34.89
C GLU A 68 -21.05 -3.42 -35.97
N PRO A 69 -20.89 -4.71 -36.36
CA PRO A 69 -21.70 -5.32 -37.40
C PRO A 69 -23.17 -5.49 -37.03
N LEU A 70 -23.52 -5.48 -35.73
CA LEU A 70 -24.89 -5.69 -35.26
C LEU A 70 -25.65 -4.37 -35.04
N VAL A 71 -24.99 -3.35 -34.51
CA VAL A 71 -25.66 -2.16 -33.97
C VAL A 71 -25.11 -0.84 -34.54
N GLY A 72 -24.09 -0.93 -35.40
CA GLY A 72 -23.33 0.20 -35.90
C GLY A 72 -22.41 0.80 -34.83
N ILE A 73 -21.50 1.67 -35.25
CA ILE A 73 -20.44 2.20 -34.38
C ILE A 73 -20.99 2.98 -33.18
N VAL A 74 -22.01 3.82 -33.38
CA VAL A 74 -22.62 4.63 -32.31
C VAL A 74 -23.35 3.77 -31.29
N GLY A 75 -24.13 2.78 -31.75
CA GLY A 75 -24.83 1.85 -30.88
C GLY A 75 -23.87 0.99 -30.05
N SER A 76 -22.75 0.61 -30.66
CA SER A 76 -21.70 -0.19 -30.00
C SER A 76 -21.03 0.59 -28.86
N TYR A 77 -20.67 1.86 -29.07
CA TYR A 77 -20.16 2.71 -27.99
C TYR A 77 -21.17 2.91 -26.86
N ALA A 78 -22.45 3.08 -27.18
CA ALA A 78 -23.51 3.24 -26.17
C ALA A 78 -23.65 1.97 -25.30
N ILE A 79 -23.63 0.79 -25.92
CA ILE A 79 -23.74 -0.50 -25.20
C ILE A 79 -22.49 -0.75 -24.35
N VAL A 80 -21.29 -0.59 -24.92
CA VAL A 80 -20.03 -0.78 -24.18
C VAL A 80 -19.95 0.20 -23.01
N GLY A 81 -20.30 1.46 -23.22
CA GLY A 81 -20.37 2.46 -22.15
C GLY A 81 -21.34 2.09 -21.03
N ALA A 82 -22.54 1.58 -21.37
CA ALA A 82 -23.51 1.11 -20.38
C ALA A 82 -22.98 -0.09 -19.57
N VAL A 83 -22.30 -1.03 -20.22
CA VAL A 83 -21.66 -2.18 -19.55
C VAL A 83 -20.56 -1.73 -18.60
N PHE A 84 -19.71 -0.79 -19.01
CA PHE A 84 -18.67 -0.23 -18.14
C PHE A 84 -19.25 0.51 -16.93
N LEU A 85 -20.31 1.30 -17.11
CA LEU A 85 -21.00 1.96 -15.99
C LEU A 85 -21.60 0.95 -15.00
N LEU A 86 -22.19 -0.14 -15.49
CA LEU A 86 -22.67 -1.23 -14.65
C LEU A 86 -21.53 -1.92 -13.89
N LEU A 87 -20.41 -2.21 -14.55
CA LEU A 87 -19.22 -2.77 -13.90
C LEU A 87 -18.70 -1.84 -12.80
N ILE A 88 -18.60 -0.54 -13.06
CA ILE A 88 -18.21 0.45 -12.04
C ILE A 88 -19.19 0.43 -10.87
N ALA A 89 -20.50 0.40 -11.12
CA ALA A 89 -21.51 0.32 -10.06
C ALA A 89 -21.34 -0.95 -9.19
N ILE A 90 -21.08 -2.10 -9.80
CA ILE A 90 -20.81 -3.37 -9.10
C ILE A 90 -19.53 -3.26 -8.28
N VAL A 91 -18.44 -2.73 -8.84
CA VAL A 91 -17.18 -2.50 -8.12
C VAL A 91 -17.40 -1.58 -6.92
N ILE A 92 -18.20 -0.54 -7.09
CA ILE A 92 -18.58 0.40 -6.03
C ILE A 92 -19.46 -0.29 -4.96
N LEU A 93 -20.28 -1.27 -5.28
CA LEU A 93 -21.01 -2.07 -4.29
C LEU A 93 -20.07 -2.98 -3.50
N PHE A 94 -19.10 -3.62 -4.17
CA PHE A 94 -18.10 -4.49 -3.55
C PHE A 94 -16.92 -3.75 -2.89
N LYS A 95 -16.82 -2.41 -3.07
CA LYS A 95 -15.74 -1.56 -2.52
C LYS A 95 -15.52 -1.74 -1.01
N LYS A 96 -16.59 -2.01 -0.26
CA LYS A 96 -16.52 -2.28 1.18
C LYS A 96 -15.74 -3.56 1.51
N LYS A 97 -15.78 -4.60 0.67
CA LYS A 97 -14.99 -5.83 0.88
C LYS A 97 -13.56 -5.71 0.36
N LEU A 98 -13.33 -4.95 -0.70
CA LEU A 98 -12.03 -4.92 -1.38
C LEU A 98 -11.05 -3.90 -0.78
N ILE A 99 -11.53 -2.76 -0.27
CA ILE A 99 -10.68 -1.66 0.24
C ILE A 99 -10.76 -1.57 1.77
N LEU A 100 -11.97 -1.63 2.33
CA LEU A 100 -12.17 -1.44 3.77
C LEU A 100 -11.53 -2.56 4.60
N VAL A 101 -11.66 -3.82 4.18
CA VAL A 101 -11.11 -4.98 4.90
C VAL A 101 -9.58 -4.99 4.97
N PRO A 102 -8.81 -4.80 3.87
CA PRO A 102 -7.36 -4.75 3.96
C PRO A 102 -6.86 -3.52 4.74
N ILE A 103 -7.51 -2.36 4.62
CA ILE A 103 -7.13 -1.16 5.40
C ILE A 103 -7.34 -1.39 6.89
N THR A 104 -8.51 -1.88 7.31
CA THR A 104 -8.76 -2.17 8.73
C THR A 104 -7.79 -3.24 9.25
N ARG A 105 -7.48 -4.27 8.46
CA ARG A 105 -6.50 -5.29 8.85
C ARG A 105 -5.09 -4.72 8.96
N PHE A 106 -4.68 -3.79 8.10
CA PHE A 106 -3.38 -3.14 8.16
C PHE A 106 -3.27 -2.19 9.36
N ILE A 107 -4.30 -1.36 9.58
CA ILE A 107 -4.40 -0.46 10.74
C ILE A 107 -4.38 -1.27 12.04
N SER A 108 -5.22 -2.31 12.15
CA SER A 108 -5.22 -3.20 13.31
C SER A 108 -3.88 -3.90 13.50
N LYS A 109 -3.20 -4.34 12.43
CA LYS A 109 -1.88 -4.95 12.56
C LYS A 109 -0.84 -3.93 13.01
N VAL A 110 -0.79 -2.73 12.44
CA VAL A 110 0.19 -1.70 12.84
C VAL A 110 -0.06 -1.15 14.25
N LEU A 111 -1.33 -0.94 14.64
CA LEU A 111 -1.68 -0.46 15.98
C LEU A 111 -1.58 -1.56 17.05
N LEU A 112 -2.11 -2.76 16.80
CA LEU A 112 -2.12 -3.85 17.80
C LEU A 112 -0.76 -4.55 17.95
N ASP A 113 0.07 -4.55 16.91
CA ASP A 113 1.45 -5.06 17.00
C ASP A 113 2.36 -4.07 17.76
N ASN A 114 1.91 -2.82 17.96
CA ASN A 114 2.53 -1.86 18.86
C ASN A 114 2.00 -1.95 20.32
N GLU A 115 0.95 -2.73 20.56
CA GLU A 115 0.37 -2.96 21.89
C GLU A 115 0.79 -4.32 22.51
N LYS A 116 1.49 -5.16 21.75
CA LYS A 116 2.11 -6.39 22.24
C LYS A 116 3.62 -6.22 22.13
N THR A 117 4.33 -5.73 23.14
CA THR A 117 4.88 -6.52 24.26
C THR A 117 5.78 -5.60 25.13
N PRO A 118 6.22 -5.99 26.34
CA PRO A 118 5.89 -7.18 27.12
C PRO A 118 5.51 -6.87 28.59
N LEU A 119 4.89 -7.84 29.25
CA LEU A 119 5.14 -8.06 30.67
C LEU A 119 6.30 -9.07 30.78
#